data_AF-A0A6V8DH10-F1
#
_entry.id   AF-A0A6V8DH10-F1
#
_cell.length_a   1.000
_cell.length_b   1.000
_cell.length_c   1.000
_cell.angle_alpha   90.00
_cell.angle_beta   90.00
_cell.angle_gamma   90.00
#
_symmetry.space_group_name_H-M   'P 1'
#
loop_
_entity.id
_entity.type
_entity.pdbx_description
1 polymer ?
#
loop_
_entity_poly.entity_id
_entity_poly.type
_entity_poly.pdbx_seq_one_letter_code
_entity_poly.pdbx_strand_id
1 'polypeptide(L)'
;VDGETVVDTVPDLGYIHRGVEKICESRDFTQITTYCDRLCYASANTWSHSYIYAAEDLLGVEVPERAEYIRLIAIELQRIASHLMWLGAYGPDTGNLSVLVWCLREREMMMDLL
;
A
#
# COMPACT_ATOMS: atom_id res chain seq x y z
N VAL A 1 4.92 -12.85 29.64
CA VAL A 1 3.84 -13.86 29.51
C VAL A 1 3.63 -14.49 30.88
N ASP A 2 2.38 -14.75 31.29
CA ASP A 2 2.02 -15.54 32.48
C ASP A 2 1.24 -16.78 32.02
N GLY A 3 1.88 -17.95 32.08
CA GLY A 3 1.38 -19.16 31.42
C GLY A 3 1.17 -18.96 29.92
N GLU A 4 -0.07 -19.14 29.46
CA GLU A 4 -0.50 -18.88 28.07
C GLU A 4 -0.98 -17.43 27.84
N THR A 5 -1.10 -16.63 28.91
CA THR A 5 -1.60 -15.25 28.81
C THR A 5 -0.46 -14.28 28.52
N VAL A 6 -0.56 -13.57 27.41
CA VAL A 6 0.35 -12.47 27.11
C VAL A 6 0.03 -11.28 28.03
N VAL A 7 0.87 -11.02 29.02
CA VAL A 7 0.71 -9.92 29.99
C VAL A 7 1.31 -8.59 29.54
N ASP A 8 2.34 -8.65 28.68
CA ASP A 8 3.01 -7.47 28.13
C ASP A 8 3.76 -7.85 26.85
N THR A 9 3.89 -6.89 25.94
CA THR A 9 4.64 -6.99 24.69
C THR A 9 5.20 -5.62 24.29
N VAL A 10 6.49 -5.57 23.99
CA VAL A 10 7.14 -4.38 23.42
C VAL A 10 7.59 -4.70 22.00
N PRO A 11 6.93 -4.16 20.96
CA PRO A 11 7.39 -4.35 19.59
C PRO A 11 8.64 -3.52 19.33
N ASP A 12 9.69 -4.16 18.83
CA ASP A 12 10.90 -3.50 18.34
C ASP A 12 10.75 -3.21 16.83
N LEU A 13 10.67 -1.93 16.48
CA LEU A 13 10.39 -1.45 15.13
C LEU A 13 11.64 -0.80 14.52
N GLY A 14 11.74 -0.80 13.19
CA GLY A 14 12.79 -0.08 12.47
C GLY A 14 13.72 -0.94 11.62
N TYR A 15 13.58 -2.27 11.65
CA TYR A 15 14.38 -3.19 10.81
C TYR A 15 14.27 -2.92 9.30
N ILE A 16 13.17 -2.31 8.87
CA ILE A 16 12.93 -1.90 7.47
C ILE A 16 12.94 -0.37 7.28
N HIS A 17 13.44 0.39 8.26
CA HIS A 17 13.57 1.83 8.14
C HIS A 17 14.62 2.17 7.08
N ARG A 18 14.22 3.00 6.11
CA ARG A 18 15.06 3.36 4.95
C ARG A 18 15.35 4.87 4.85
N GLY A 19 14.93 5.65 5.84
CA GLY A 19 15.09 7.12 5.81
C GLY A 19 14.42 7.78 4.60
N VAL A 20 13.27 7.27 4.14
CA VAL A 20 12.60 7.73 2.91
C VAL A 20 12.31 9.23 2.96
N GLU A 21 11.83 9.73 4.09
CA GLU A 21 11.56 11.17 4.29
C GLU A 21 12.82 12.01 4.10
N LYS A 22 13.95 11.57 4.65
CA LYS A 22 15.23 12.27 4.49
C LYS A 22 15.72 12.28 3.05
N ILE A 23 15.49 11.19 2.31
CA ILE A 23 15.81 11.14 0.88
C ILE A 23 14.95 12.16 0.12
N CYS A 24 13.66 12.25 0.43
CA CYS A 24 12.71 13.15 -0.22
C CYS A 24 13.10 14.64 -0.08
N GLU A 25 13.71 15.06 1.04
CA GLU A 25 14.22 16.43 1.20
C GLU A 25 15.26 16.84 0.14
N SER A 26 15.95 15.86 -0.45
CA SER A 26 17.01 16.10 -1.45
C SER A 26 16.54 15.89 -2.89
N ARG A 27 15.24 15.70 -3.12
CA ARG A 27 14.66 15.30 -4.41
C ARG A 27 13.58 16.27 -4.85
N ASP A 28 13.45 16.42 -6.16
CA ASP A 28 12.33 17.15 -6.73
C ASP A 28 11.03 16.40 -6.49
N PHE A 29 9.93 17.14 -6.36
CA PHE A 29 8.63 16.57 -5.99
C PHE A 29 8.14 15.48 -6.98
N THR A 30 8.52 15.56 -8.25
CA THR A 30 8.19 14.55 -9.29
C THR A 30 8.97 13.25 -9.12
N GLN A 31 10.14 13.28 -8.50
CA GLN A 31 10.98 12.10 -8.26
C GLN A 31 10.51 11.30 -7.03
N ILE A 32 9.76 11.93 -6.14
CA ILE A 32 9.29 11.34 -4.88
C ILE A 32 8.19 10.29 -5.10
N THR A 33 7.40 10.37 -6.17
CA THR A 33 6.30 9.42 -6.44
C THR A 33 6.73 7.96 -6.36
N THR A 34 7.89 7.61 -6.95
CA THR A 34 8.40 6.22 -6.92
C THR A 34 8.84 5.75 -5.53
N TYR A 35 9.10 6.67 -4.60
CA TYR A 35 9.34 6.35 -3.19
C TYR A 35 8.02 6.12 -2.45
N CYS A 36 6.98 6.89 -2.77
CA CYS A 36 5.64 6.71 -2.21
C CYS A 36 5.05 5.33 -2.56
N ASP A 37 5.21 4.87 -3.81
CA ASP A 37 4.84 3.50 -4.23
C ASP A 37 5.40 2.41 -3.31
N ARG A 38 6.58 2.65 -2.74
CA ARG A 38 7.34 1.67 -1.94
C ARG A 38 7.09 1.77 -0.45
N LEU A 39 6.24 2.71 0.00
CA LEU A 39 5.86 2.81 1.41
C LEU A 39 5.01 1.61 1.84
N CYS A 40 4.09 1.18 0.97
CA CYS A 40 3.37 -0.09 1.12
C CYS A 40 3.43 -0.88 -0.17
N TYR A 41 4.17 -1.99 -0.14
CA TYR A 41 4.32 -2.87 -1.31
C TYR A 41 3.01 -3.53 -1.77
N ALA A 42 1.97 -3.56 -0.92
CA ALA A 42 0.67 -4.12 -1.25
C ALA A 42 -0.30 -3.12 -1.89
N SER A 43 -0.03 -1.81 -1.79
CA SER A 43 -0.95 -0.73 -2.21
C SER A 43 -0.25 0.44 -2.90
N ALA A 44 0.74 0.17 -3.76
CA ALA A 44 1.61 1.17 -4.40
C ALA A 44 0.84 2.37 -4.99
N ASN A 45 -0.13 2.11 -5.87
CA ASN A 45 -0.91 3.15 -6.55
C ASN A 45 -1.65 4.08 -5.57
N THR A 46 -2.16 3.53 -4.46
CA THR A 46 -2.86 4.33 -3.43
C THR A 46 -1.92 5.32 -2.76
N TRP A 47 -0.70 4.91 -2.44
CA TRP A 47 0.29 5.76 -1.78
C TRP A 47 0.83 6.84 -2.71
N SER A 48 1.14 6.49 -3.96
CA SER A 48 1.54 7.48 -4.96
C SER A 48 0.44 8.46 -5.29
N HIS A 49 -0.81 7.98 -5.41
CA HIS A 49 -1.93 8.88 -5.62
C HIS A 49 -2.11 9.84 -4.46
N SER A 50 -2.00 9.37 -3.21
CA SER A 50 -2.12 10.24 -2.02
C SER A 50 -1.08 11.36 -2.03
N TYR A 51 0.16 11.05 -2.41
CA TYR A 51 1.23 12.05 -2.54
C TYR A 51 0.98 13.03 -3.69
N ILE A 52 0.59 12.54 -4.86
CA ILE A 52 0.27 13.39 -6.02
C ILE A 52 -0.90 14.32 -5.69
N TYR A 53 -1.95 13.80 -5.06
CA TYR A 53 -3.12 14.58 -4.66
C TYR A 53 -2.74 15.73 -3.72
N ALA A 54 -1.86 15.46 -2.73
CA ALA A 54 -1.34 16.50 -1.86
C ALA A 54 -0.50 17.55 -2.61
N ALA A 55 0.30 17.12 -3.60
CA ALA A 55 1.07 18.05 -4.43
C ALA A 55 0.17 18.91 -5.34
N GLU A 56 -0.89 18.34 -5.91
CA GLU A 56 -1.86 19.04 -6.74
C GLU A 56 -2.65 20.09 -5.94
N ASP A 57 -3.08 19.74 -4.72
CA ASP A 57 -3.76 20.66 -3.80
C ASP A 57 -2.85 21.85 -3.43
N LEU A 58 -1.57 21.59 -3.11
CA LEU A 58 -0.59 22.65 -2.83
C LEU A 58 -0.31 23.56 -4.04
N LEU A 59 -0.41 23.03 -5.26
CA LEU A 59 -0.21 23.80 -6.49
C LEU A 59 -1.48 24.53 -6.95
N GLY A 60 -2.65 24.20 -6.38
CA GLY A 60 -3.93 24.77 -6.79
C GLY A 60 -4.31 24.43 -8.23
N VAL A 61 -3.93 23.24 -8.72
CA VAL A 61 -4.20 22.80 -10.09
C VAL A 61 -5.47 21.96 -10.15
N GLU A 62 -6.30 22.20 -11.17
CA GLU A 62 -7.48 21.38 -11.45
C GLU A 62 -7.10 20.18 -12.32
N VAL A 63 -7.46 18.99 -11.85
CA VAL A 63 -7.26 17.74 -12.58
C VAL A 63 -8.43 17.53 -13.55
N PRO A 64 -8.20 17.11 -14.81
CA PRO A 64 -9.29 16.80 -15.71
C PRO A 64 -10.20 15.70 -15.15
N GLU A 65 -11.52 15.87 -15.25
CA GLU A 65 -12.53 14.93 -14.74
C GLU A 65 -12.26 13.47 -15.15
N ARG A 66 -11.86 13.25 -16.41
CA ARG A 66 -11.48 11.91 -16.91
C ARG A 66 -10.34 11.27 -16.10
N ALA A 67 -9.34 12.06 -15.69
CA ALA A 67 -8.22 11.56 -14.92
C ALA A 67 -8.64 11.22 -13.48
N GLU A 68 -9.58 11.96 -12.89
CA GLU A 68 -10.15 11.64 -11.57
C GLU A 68 -10.85 10.27 -11.58
N TYR A 69 -11.70 10.00 -12.57
CA TYR A 69 -12.36 8.69 -12.69
C TYR A 69 -11.38 7.54 -12.90
N ILE A 70 -10.34 7.73 -13.72
CA ILE A 70 -9.31 6.70 -13.93
C ILE A 70 -8.58 6.41 -12.61
N ARG A 71 -8.20 7.47 -11.87
CA ARG A 71 -7.55 7.34 -10.56
C ARG A 71 -8.44 6.61 -9.57
N LEU A 72 -9.73 6.97 -9.50
CA LEU A 72 -10.70 6.31 -8.64
C LEU A 72 -10.77 4.81 -8.92
N ILE A 73 -10.94 4.42 -10.19
CA ILE A 73 -11.01 3.01 -10.60
C ILE A 73 -9.71 2.28 -10.22
N ALA A 74 -8.55 2.87 -10.53
CA ALA A 74 -7.26 2.26 -10.22
C ALA A 74 -7.02 2.09 -8.70
N ILE A 75 -7.43 3.07 -7.88
CA ILE A 75 -7.29 3.01 -6.42
C ILE A 75 -8.21 1.94 -5.83
N GLU A 76 -9.44 1.81 -6.34
CA GLU A 76 -10.36 0.78 -5.85
C GLU A 76 -9.94 -0.64 -6.28
N LEU A 77 -9.39 -0.81 -7.48
CA LEU A 77 -8.74 -2.07 -7.86
C LEU A 77 -7.54 -2.39 -6.95
N GLN A 78 -6.69 -1.39 -6.66
CA GLN A 78 -5.58 -1.54 -5.72
C GLN A 78 -6.07 -1.86 -4.30
N ARG A 79 -7.20 -1.28 -3.86
CA ARG A 79 -7.81 -1.57 -2.56
C ARG A 79 -8.18 -3.04 -2.48
N ILE A 80 -8.86 -3.59 -3.49
CA ILE A 80 -9.22 -5.01 -3.54
C ILE A 80 -7.95 -5.87 -3.52
N ALA A 81 -6.96 -5.56 -4.35
CA ALA A 81 -5.69 -6.28 -4.39
C ALA A 81 -4.95 -6.27 -3.04
N SER A 82 -4.99 -5.15 -2.30
CA SER A 82 -4.40 -5.02 -0.97
C SER A 82 -5.14 -5.86 0.07
N HIS A 83 -6.47 -5.93 0.02
CA HIS A 83 -7.26 -6.77 0.94
C HIS A 83 -7.06 -8.25 0.66
N LEU A 84 -6.92 -8.64 -0.61
CA LEU A 84 -6.58 -10.02 -0.99
C LEU A 84 -5.19 -10.40 -0.49
N MET A 85 -4.21 -9.49 -0.55
CA MET A 85 -2.88 -9.74 0.05
C MET A 85 -2.97 -9.92 1.57
N TRP A 86 -3.70 -9.03 2.26
CA TRP A 86 -3.90 -9.14 3.71
C TRP A 86 -4.57 -10.46 4.11
N LEU A 87 -5.69 -10.81 3.47
CA LEU A 87 -6.43 -12.04 3.76
C LEU A 87 -5.61 -13.29 3.40
N GLY A 88 -4.91 -13.24 2.27
CA GLY A 88 -4.02 -14.31 1.82
C GLY A 88 -2.87 -14.55 2.78
N ALA A 89 -2.30 -13.51 3.40
CA ALA A 89 -1.27 -13.63 4.41
C ALA A 89 -1.82 -14.15 5.75
N TYR A 90 -3.00 -13.67 6.17
CA TYR A 90 -3.62 -14.05 7.43
C TYR A 90 -4.09 -15.52 7.48
N GLY A 91 -4.54 -16.07 6.34
CA GLY A 91 -4.99 -17.46 6.27
C GLY A 91 -3.95 -18.47 6.79
N PRO A 92 -2.72 -18.50 6.23
CA PRO A 92 -1.63 -19.35 6.72
C PRO A 92 -1.28 -19.14 8.19
N ASP A 93 -1.30 -17.89 8.70
CA ASP A 93 -1.00 -17.60 10.12
C ASP A 93 -2.01 -18.28 11.08
N THR A 94 -3.24 -18.52 10.60
CA THR A 94 -4.28 -19.28 11.33
C THR A 94 -4.33 -20.76 10.96
N GLY A 95 -3.45 -21.23 10.08
CA GLY A 95 -3.35 -22.62 9.63
C GLY A 95 -4.11 -22.97 8.34
N ASN A 96 -4.73 -22.00 7.66
CA ASN A 96 -5.48 -22.22 6.42
C ASN A 96 -4.69 -21.79 5.17
N LEU A 97 -3.96 -22.75 4.59
CA LEU A 97 -3.15 -22.52 3.38
C LEU A 97 -3.99 -22.36 2.10
N SER A 98 -5.21 -22.89 2.04
CA SER A 98 -6.04 -22.81 0.83
C SER A 98 -6.46 -21.37 0.52
N VAL A 99 -6.73 -20.57 1.56
CA VAL A 99 -7.09 -19.16 1.42
C VAL A 99 -5.98 -18.36 0.74
N LEU A 100 -4.71 -18.62 1.06
CA LEU A 100 -3.56 -17.97 0.42
C LEU A 100 -3.61 -18.14 -1.10
N VAL A 101 -3.77 -19.39 -1.57
CA VAL A 101 -3.73 -19.70 -3.01
C VAL A 101 -4.89 -19.04 -3.75
N TRP A 102 -6.09 -19.06 -3.16
CA TRP A 102 -7.26 -18.41 -3.79
C TRP A 102 -7.12 -16.90 -3.83
N CYS A 103 -6.69 -16.27 -2.74
CA CYS A 103 -6.46 -14.83 -2.69
C CYS A 103 -5.38 -14.38 -3.68
N LEU A 104 -4.29 -15.14 -3.82
CA LEU A 104 -3.24 -14.84 -4.80
C LEU A 104 -3.73 -14.95 -6.24
N ARG A 105 -4.57 -15.95 -6.57
CA ARG A 105 -5.18 -16.08 -7.90
C ARG A 105 -6.05 -14.87 -8.24
N GLU A 106 -6.95 -14.47 -7.34
CA GLU A 106 -7.82 -13.31 -7.57
C GLU A 106 -7.00 -12.00 -7.61
N ARG A 107 -5.93 -11.93 -6.80
CA ARG A 107 -5.04 -10.76 -6.79
C ARG A 107 -4.32 -10.62 -8.12
N GLU A 108 -3.90 -11.70 -8.75
CA GLU A 108 -3.24 -11.65 -10.07
C GLU A 108 -4.15 -11.01 -11.11
N MET A 109 -5.44 -11.37 -11.14
CA MET A 109 -6.43 -10.73 -12.02
C MET A 109 -6.55 -9.22 -11.76
N MET A 110 -6.51 -8.79 -10.49
CA MET A 110 -6.55 -7.35 -10.18
C MET A 110 -5.26 -6.64 -10.60
N MET A 111 -4.11 -7.31 -10.52
CA MET A 111 -2.83 -6.78 -10.99
C MET A 111 -2.76 -6.69 -12.51
N ASP A 112 -3.36 -7.62 -13.25
CA ASP A 112 -3.43 -7.58 -14.72
C ASP A 112 -4.26 -6.39 -15.24
N LEU A 113 -5.20 -5.90 -14.44
CA LEU A 113 -6.05 -4.75 -14.77
C LEU A 113 -5.38 -3.40 -14.45
N LEU A 114 -4.26 -3.39 -13.71
CA LEU A 114 -3.54 -2.20 -13.25
C LEU A 114 -2.29 -1.93 -14.09
#